data_AF-A0A068VGA2-F1
#
_entry.id   AF-A0A068VGA2-F1
#
_cell.length_a   1.000
_cell.length_b   1.000
_cell.length_c   1.000
_cell.angle_alpha   90.00
_cell.angle_beta   90.00
_cell.angle_gamma   90.00
#
_symmetry.space_group_name_H-M   'P 1'
#
loop_
_entity.id
_entity.type
_entity.pdbx_description
1 polymer ?
#
loop_
_entity_poly.entity_id
_entity_poly.type
_entity_poly.pdbx_seq_one_letter_code
_entity_poly.pdbx_strand_id
1 'polypeptide(L)' 'MATVPINPKPFLNNLTGEPVMVKLKWAMEYKGLLASVDSYMSLQLS' A
#
# COMPACT_ATOMS: atom_id res chain seq x y z
N MET A 1 -9.62 3.40 21.98
CA MET A 1 -8.57 2.46 21.55
C MET A 1 -7.34 3.29 21.24
N ALA A 2 -6.22 3.06 21.91
CA ALA A 2 -5.00 3.81 21.66
C ALA A 2 -4.48 3.47 20.25
N THR A 3 -4.23 4.48 19.41
CA THR A 3 -3.65 4.29 18.08
C THR A 3 -2.17 3.97 18.27
N VAL A 4 -1.81 2.70 18.10
CA VAL A 4 -0.40 2.31 18.07
C VAL A 4 0.23 2.97 16.83
N PRO A 5 1.34 3.70 16.96
CA PRO A 5 1.98 4.30 15.80
C PRO A 5 2.47 3.20 14.85
N ILE A 6 1.90 3.16 13.66
CA ILE A 6 2.28 2.21 12.61
C ILE A 6 3.35 2.88 11.74
N ASN A 7 4.50 2.23 11.63
CA ASN A 7 5.56 2.69 10.73
C ASN A 7 5.17 2.42 9.26
N PRO A 8 5.27 3.42 8.36
CA PRO A 8 4.82 3.27 6.97
C PRO A 8 5.54 2.17 6.19
N LYS A 9 6.86 2.00 6.43
CA LYS A 9 7.67 0.99 5.74
C LYS A 9 7.26 -0.45 6.09
N PRO A 10 7.23 -0.86 7.38
CA PRO A 10 6.68 -2.15 7.78
C PRO A 10 5.24 -2.35 7.30
N PHE A 11 4.40 -1.32 7.33
CA PHE A 11 3.01 -1.42 6.87
C PHE A 11 2.91 -1.84 5.40
N LEU A 12 3.61 -1.13 4.50
CA LEU A 12 3.57 -1.45 3.06
C LEU A 12 4.18 -2.82 2.76
N ASN A 13 5.25 -3.21 3.47
CA ASN A 13 5.84 -4.54 3.31
C ASN A 13 4.87 -5.65 3.72
N ASN A 14 4.07 -5.47 4.78
CA ASN A 14 3.06 -6.45 5.20
C ASN A 14 1.90 -6.58 4.19
N LEU A 15 1.66 -5.57 3.35
CA LEU A 15 0.63 -5.62 2.32
C LEU A 15 1.11 -6.31 1.04
N THR A 16 2.40 -6.61 0.90
CA THR A 16 2.94 -7.28 -0.29
C THR A 16 2.38 -8.70 -0.37
N GLY A 17 1.75 -9.04 -1.49
CA GLY A 17 1.03 -10.31 -1.67
C GLY A 17 -0.46 -10.26 -1.37
N GLU A 18 -0.95 -9.17 -0.76
CA GLU A 18 -2.36 -9.00 -0.39
C GLU A 18 -3.13 -8.17 -1.43
N PRO A 19 -4.46 -8.38 -1.56
CA PRO A 19 -5.32 -7.52 -2.37
C PRO A 19 -5.45 -6.14 -1.72
N VAL A 20 -5.09 -5.09 -2.46
CA VAL A 20 -5.09 -3.70 -1.98
C VAL A 20 -5.95 -2.79 -2.86
N MET A 21 -6.44 -1.71 -2.26
CA MET A 21 -7.06 -0.58 -2.96
C MET A 21 -6.14 0.63 -2.82
N VAL A 22 -5.62 1.10 -3.95
CA VAL A 22 -4.76 2.28 -4.03
C VAL A 22 -5.58 3.45 -4.52
N LYS A 23 -5.63 4.52 -3.72
CA LYS A 23 -6.26 5.78 -4.10
C LYS A 23 -5.19 6.80 -4.42
N LEU A 24 -5.12 7.23 -5.67
CA LEU A 24 -4.25 8.31 -6.09
C LEU A 24 -4.92 9.66 -5.91
N LYS A 25 -4.13 10.71 -6.08
CA LYS A 25 -4.65 12.07 -6.26
C LYS A 25 -5.62 12.09 -7.45
N TRP A 26 -6.58 13.00 -7.40
CA TRP A 26 -7.59 13.19 -8.46
C TRP A 26 -8.56 12.01 -8.62
N ALA A 27 -8.88 11.32 -7.53
CA ALA A 27 -9.89 10.27 -7.46
C ALA A 27 -9.66 9.05 -8.38
N MET A 28 -8.43 8.84 -8.83
CA MET A 28 -8.05 7.59 -9.49
C MET A 28 -7.92 6.48 -8.45
N GLU A 29 -8.59 5.37 -8.69
CA GLU A 29 -8.55 4.19 -7.83
C GLU A 29 -8.07 2.98 -8.62
N TYR A 30 -7.12 2.25 -8.05
CA TYR A 30 -6.67 0.96 -8.57
C TYR A 30 -6.95 -0.12 -7.53
N LYS A 31 -7.40 -1.27 -8.01
CA LYS A 31 -7.57 -2.48 -7.21
C LYS A 31 -6.75 -3.57 -7.86
N GLY A 32 -6.00 -4.29 -7.05
CA GLY A 32 -5.14 -5.36 -7.54
C GLY A 32 -4.35 -5.95 -6.38
N LEU A 33 -3.55 -6.96 -6.70
CA LEU A 33 -2.68 -7.58 -5.71
C LEU A 33 -1.36 -6.81 -5.67
N LEU A 34 -0.89 -6.47 -4.48
CA LEU A 34 0.35 -5.69 -4.33
C LEU A 34 1.56 -6.59 -4.60
N ALA A 35 2.15 -6.47 -5.78
CA ALA A 35 3.26 -7.32 -6.20
C ALA A 35 4.60 -6.84 -5.61
N SER A 36 4.83 -5.53 -5.57
CA SER A 36 6.07 -4.94 -5.03
C SER A 36 5.89 -3.48 -4.63
N VAL A 37 6.74 -3.03 -3.71
CA VAL A 37 6.83 -1.63 -3.24
C VAL A 37 8.29 -1.20 -3.07
N ASP A 38 8.57 0.09 -3.22
CA ASP A 38 9.89 0.68 -2.95
C ASP A 38 9.88 1.70 -1.80
N SER A 39 11.04 2.32 -1.53
CA SER A 39 11.20 3.32 -0.47
C SER A 39 10.47 4.65 -0.73
N TYR A 40 10.00 4.90 -1.95
CA TYR A 40 9.26 6.09 -2.37
C TYR A 40 7.76 5.84 -2.52
N MET A 41 7.27 4.66 -2.12
CA MET A 41 5.88 4.23 -2.30
C MET A 41 5.47 4.10 -3.77
N SER A 42 6.40 3.76 -4.67
CA SER A 42 6.05 3.23 -5.98
C SER A 42 5.39 1.86 -5.78
N LEU A 43 4.22 1.65 -6.38
CA LEU A 43 3.41 0.43 -6.19
C LEU A 43 3.29 -0.31 -7.51
N GLN A 44 3.61 -1.61 -7.49
CA GLN A 44 3.30 -2.51 -8.60
C GLN A 44 2.06 -3.33 -8.25
N LEU A 45 1.05 -3.24 -9.10
CA LEU A 45 -0.18 -4.03 -8.99
C LEU A 45 -0.21 -5.08 -10.10
N SER A 46 -0.59 -6.31 -9.75
CA SER A 46 -0.89 -7.40 -10.70
C SER A 46 -2.39 -7.65 -10.80
#